data_AF-A0A7S0HET9-F1
#
_entry.id   AF-A0A7S0HET9-F1
#
_cell.length_a   1.000
_cell.length_b   1.000
_cell.length_c   1.000
_cell.angle_alpha   90.00
_cell.angle_beta   90.00
_cell.angle_gamma   90.00
#
_symmetry.space_group_name_H-M   'P 1'
#
loop_
_entity.id
_entity.type
_entity.pdbx_description
1 polymer ?
#
loop_
_entity_poly.entity_id
_entity_poly.type
_entity_poly.pdbx_seq_one_letter_code
_entity_poly.pdbx_strand_id
1 'polypeptide(L)'
;VREPRAQRGFQVAEQQLLNILRQMREYKSFVYYFCERDSVRNLLPTLQSKFELASKALSQFLEHQRRNFPRLYFVEDKDVIEMQYACVNDPPSLRYYLPLIFDGVEDISWKEVKPAQVGEDGEASDPRLQQVQVPTGVQDRKGKTLEFVEESRPHPGDSKIDKFLSSIESSAARAVQDNTKEAI
;
A
#
# COMPACT_ATOMS: atom_id res chain seq x y z
N VAL A 1 4.77 5.64 4.07
CA VAL A 1 5.77 6.71 3.81
C VAL A 1 5.22 7.66 2.75
N ARG A 2 4.48 8.70 3.14
CA ARG A 2 3.86 9.68 2.22
C ARG A 2 4.37 11.10 2.41
N GLU A 3 5.41 11.31 3.22
CA GLU A 3 6.02 12.64 3.32
C GLU A 3 6.93 12.87 2.11
N PRO A 4 6.53 13.74 1.16
CA PRO A 4 7.34 14.01 -0.03
C PRO A 4 8.72 14.58 0.33
N ARG A 5 8.87 15.15 1.54
CA ARG A 5 10.15 15.64 2.06
C ARG A 5 11.11 14.50 2.42
N ALA A 6 10.61 13.44 3.07
CA ALA A 6 11.41 12.27 3.42
C ALA A 6 11.86 11.51 2.16
N GLN A 7 10.95 11.37 1.17
CA GLN A 7 11.28 10.76 -0.13
C GLN A 7 12.35 11.54 -0.90
N ARG A 8 12.24 12.88 -0.97
CA ARG A 8 13.27 13.72 -1.61
C ARG A 8 14.63 13.59 -0.91
N GLY A 9 14.64 13.58 0.42
CA GLY A 9 15.88 13.42 1.19
C GLY A 9 16.59 12.10 0.92
N PHE A 10 15.83 11.00 0.81
CA PHE A 10 16.35 9.69 0.44
C PHE A 10 16.87 9.66 -0.99
N GLN A 11 16.11 10.16 -1.97
CA GLN A 11 16.53 10.21 -3.37
C GLN A 11 17.84 11.00 -3.55
N VAL A 12 17.99 12.12 -2.85
CA VAL A 12 19.25 12.89 -2.89
C VAL A 12 20.42 12.07 -2.32
N ALA A 13 20.20 11.37 -1.20
CA ALA A 13 21.23 10.51 -0.60
C ALA A 13 21.61 9.33 -1.52
N GLU A 14 20.62 8.72 -2.17
CA GLU A 14 20.82 7.65 -3.15
C GLU A 14 21.64 8.16 -4.35
N GLN A 15 21.29 9.30 -4.92
CA GLN A 15 22.04 9.89 -6.04
C GLN A 15 23.49 10.22 -5.64
N GLN A 16 23.70 10.72 -4.42
CA GLN A 16 25.04 10.94 -3.87
C GLN A 16 25.84 9.64 -3.77
N LEU A 17 25.23 8.56 -3.27
CA LEU A 17 25.87 7.24 -3.21
C LEU A 17 26.21 6.71 -4.60
N LEU A 18 25.27 6.77 -5.56
CA LEU A 18 25.50 6.31 -6.93
C LEU A 18 26.63 7.09 -7.62
N ASN A 19 26.73 8.40 -7.38
CA ASN A 19 27.82 9.21 -7.90
C ASN A 19 29.17 8.80 -7.29
N ILE A 20 29.21 8.51 -5.99
CA ILE A 20 30.42 7.99 -5.34
C ILE A 20 30.83 6.66 -5.97
N LEU A 21 29.88 5.73 -6.17
CA LEU A 21 30.14 4.40 -6.75
C LEU A 21 30.58 4.48 -8.22
N ARG A 22 30.05 5.42 -8.99
CA ARG A 22 30.49 5.68 -10.37
C ARG A 22 31.91 6.22 -10.41
N GLN A 23 32.18 7.28 -9.63
CA GLN A 23 33.51 7.88 -9.55
C GLN A 23 34.54 6.86 -9.06
N MET A 24 34.20 6.07 -8.04
CA MET A 24 35.04 4.98 -7.53
C MET A 24 35.50 4.00 -8.62
N ARG A 25 34.65 3.68 -9.60
CA ARG A 25 35.00 2.80 -10.73
C ARG A 25 36.10 3.40 -11.62
N GLU A 26 36.23 4.72 -11.66
CA GLU A 26 37.23 5.43 -12.47
C GLU A 26 38.61 5.48 -11.80
N TYR A 27 38.69 5.31 -10.47
CA TYR A 27 39.95 5.34 -9.73
C TYR A 27 40.59 3.96 -9.64
N LYS A 28 41.91 3.91 -9.89
CA LYS A 28 42.73 2.70 -9.78
C LYS A 28 42.93 2.21 -8.34
N SER A 29 42.84 3.10 -7.35
CA SER A 29 43.07 2.81 -5.93
C SER A 29 41.85 3.19 -5.09
N PHE A 30 41.24 2.19 -4.47
CA PHE A 30 40.14 2.35 -3.51
C PHE A 30 40.57 3.20 -2.30
N VAL A 31 41.76 2.92 -1.77
CA VAL A 31 42.29 3.55 -0.54
C VAL A 31 42.44 5.05 -0.76
N TYR A 32 43.01 5.47 -1.89
CA TYR A 32 43.15 6.88 -2.23
C TYR A 32 41.79 7.59 -2.28
N TYR A 33 40.81 6.96 -2.93
CA TYR A 33 39.50 7.58 -3.15
C TYR A 33 38.69 7.78 -1.87
N PHE A 34 38.73 6.82 -0.94
CA PHE A 34 37.95 6.88 0.30
C PHE A 34 38.69 7.51 1.48
N CYS A 35 40.00 7.31 1.59
CA CYS A 35 40.77 7.76 2.75
C CYS A 35 41.44 9.12 2.55
N GLU A 36 41.81 9.47 1.31
CA GLU A 36 42.55 10.70 1.00
C GLU A 36 41.64 11.86 0.58
N ARG A 37 40.43 11.57 0.08
CA ARG A 37 39.43 12.61 -0.21
C ARG A 37 38.55 12.89 1.00
N ASP A 38 38.85 13.99 1.70
CA ASP A 38 38.02 14.48 2.81
C ASP A 38 36.55 14.67 2.42
N SER A 39 36.26 15.01 1.16
CA SER A 39 34.89 15.14 0.66
C SER A 39 34.08 13.83 0.76
N VAL A 40 34.71 12.69 0.47
CA VAL A 40 34.04 11.38 0.53
C VAL A 40 34.01 10.88 1.97
N ARG A 41 35.12 11.05 2.69
CA ARG A 41 35.25 10.68 4.10
C ARG A 41 34.20 11.34 4.99
N ASN A 42 33.88 12.62 4.77
CA ASN A 42 32.87 13.35 5.54
C ASN A 42 31.44 13.06 5.07
N LEU A 43 31.25 12.72 3.78
CA LEU A 43 29.94 12.43 3.21
C LEU A 43 29.43 11.03 3.58
N LEU A 44 30.31 10.03 3.68
CA LEU A 44 29.94 8.65 3.97
C LEU A 44 29.18 8.46 5.30
N PRO A 45 29.64 9.00 6.46
CA PRO A 45 28.89 8.90 7.71
C PRO A 45 27.52 9.57 7.62
N THR A 46 27.43 10.70 6.91
CA THR A 46 26.18 11.41 6.69
C THR A 46 25.21 10.57 5.85
N LEU A 47 25.69 9.91 4.80
CA LEU A 47 24.88 9.01 3.98
C LEU A 47 24.42 7.79 4.78
N GLN A 48 25.32 7.14 5.52
CA GLN A 48 25.00 6.01 6.39
C GLN A 48 23.87 6.36 7.37
N SER A 49 23.98 7.51 8.05
CA SER A 49 22.95 7.98 8.98
C SER A 49 21.59 8.20 8.29
N LYS A 50 21.59 8.75 7.06
CA LYS A 50 20.34 8.93 6.28
C LYS A 50 19.70 7.59 5.89
N PHE A 51 20.50 6.59 5.50
CA PHE A 51 20.01 5.26 5.17
C PHE A 51 19.46 4.52 6.39
N GLU A 52 20.14 4.64 7.53
CA GLU A 52 19.67 4.07 8.80
C GLU A 52 18.33 4.68 9.23
N LEU A 53 18.19 6.01 9.11
CA LEU A 53 16.94 6.70 9.43
C LEU A 53 15.80 6.25 8.50
N ALA A 54 16.07 6.07 7.21
CA ALA A 54 15.09 5.56 6.26
C ALA A 54 14.67 4.11 6.58
N SER A 55 15.63 3.25 6.93
CA SER A 55 15.37 1.88 7.36
C SER A 55 14.50 1.84 8.61
N LYS A 56 14.84 2.63 9.63
CA LYS A 56 14.04 2.74 10.87
C LYS A 56 12.62 3.23 10.60
N ALA A 57 12.47 4.25 9.75
CA ALA A 57 11.15 4.77 9.38
C ALA A 57 10.30 3.72 8.65
N LEU A 58 10.91 2.91 7.78
CA LEU A 58 10.24 1.81 7.10
C LEU A 58 9.78 0.73 8.10
N SER A 59 10.66 0.29 9.01
CA SER A 59 10.30 -0.69 10.04
C SER A 59 9.18 -0.18 10.95
N GLN A 60 9.23 1.09 11.37
CA GLN A 60 8.17 1.71 12.16
C GLN A 60 6.85 1.78 11.41
N PHE A 61 6.89 2.10 10.11
CA PHE A 61 5.71 2.12 9.25
C PHE A 61 5.06 0.73 9.15
N LEU A 62 5.85 -0.31 8.89
CA LEU A 62 5.36 -1.68 8.77
C LEU A 62 4.81 -2.20 10.09
N GLU A 63 5.51 -1.95 11.19
CA GLU A 63 5.07 -2.30 12.54
C GLU A 63 3.75 -1.60 12.89
N HIS A 64 3.57 -0.34 12.49
CA HIS A 64 2.29 0.36 12.66
C HIS A 64 1.15 -0.29 11.86
N GLN A 65 1.40 -0.69 10.60
CA GLN A 65 0.40 -1.41 9.80
C GLN A 65 0.03 -2.76 10.44
N ARG A 66 1.02 -3.51 10.92
CA ARG A 66 0.83 -4.80 11.59
C ARG A 66 0.05 -4.68 12.90
N ARG A 67 0.28 -3.62 13.67
CA ARG A 67 -0.52 -3.35 14.89
C ARG A 67 -1.98 -3.06 14.59
N ASN A 68 -2.26 -2.36 13.49
CA ASN A 68 -3.63 -2.02 13.12
C ASN A 68 -4.37 -3.23 12.51
N PHE A 69 -3.65 -4.11 11.81
CA PHE A 69 -4.21 -5.35 11.26
C PHE A 69 -3.28 -6.54 11.53
N PRO A 70 -3.48 -7.26 12.66
CA PRO A 70 -2.56 -8.30 13.13
C PRO A 70 -2.32 -9.47 12.16
N ARG A 71 -3.20 -9.72 11.19
CA ARG A 71 -2.97 -10.77 10.19
C ARG A 71 -1.75 -10.48 9.30
N LEU A 72 -1.32 -9.22 9.18
CA LEU A 72 -0.11 -8.83 8.43
C LEU A 72 1.20 -9.26 9.10
N TYR A 73 1.17 -9.81 10.33
CA TYR A 73 2.36 -10.44 10.93
C TYR A 73 2.80 -11.70 10.18
N PHE A 74 1.90 -12.34 9.43
CA PHE A 74 2.18 -13.56 8.65
C PHE A 74 2.59 -13.30 7.20
N VAL A 75 2.66 -12.02 6.81
CA VAL A 75 2.94 -11.57 5.45
C VAL A 75 4.32 -10.92 5.40
N GLU A 76 5.06 -11.13 4.30
CA GLU A 76 6.36 -10.51 4.10
C GLU A 76 6.26 -9.00 3.92
N ASP A 77 7.29 -8.27 4.36
CA ASP A 77 7.34 -6.80 4.30
C ASP A 77 7.06 -6.25 2.88
N LYS A 78 7.56 -6.94 1.83
CA LYS A 78 7.36 -6.54 0.43
C LYS A 78 5.87 -6.58 0.05
N ASP A 79 5.17 -7.63 0.46
CA ASP A 79 3.79 -7.87 0.07
C ASP A 79 2.87 -6.89 0.81
N VAL A 80 3.17 -6.58 2.08
CA VAL A 80 2.45 -5.53 2.83
C VAL A 80 2.55 -4.16 2.13
N ILE A 81 3.72 -3.81 1.59
CA ILE A 81 3.94 -2.56 0.87
C ILE A 81 3.18 -2.56 -0.46
N GLU A 82 3.25 -3.66 -1.21
CA GLU A 82 2.56 -3.81 -2.50
C GLU A 82 1.04 -3.80 -2.34
N MET A 83 0.51 -4.49 -1.33
CA MET A 83 -0.90 -4.44 -0.96
C MET A 83 -1.35 -2.99 -0.67
N GLN A 84 -0.58 -2.25 0.13
CA GLN A 84 -0.88 -0.85 0.47
C GLN A 84 -0.85 0.06 -0.76
N TYR A 85 0.03 -0.22 -1.73
CA TYR A 85 0.08 0.47 -3.01
C TYR A 85 -1.15 0.12 -3.86
N ALA A 86 -1.50 -1.16 -3.99
CA ALA A 86 -2.63 -1.66 -4.76
C ALA A 86 -3.96 -1.08 -4.25
N CYS A 87 -4.17 -1.04 -2.93
CA CYS A 87 -5.37 -0.46 -2.32
C CYS A 87 -5.65 1.00 -2.75
N VAL A 88 -4.61 1.77 -3.11
CA VAL A 88 -4.72 3.18 -3.49
C VAL A 88 -4.72 3.38 -5.00
N ASN A 89 -3.88 2.64 -5.73
CA ASN A 89 -3.58 2.93 -7.13
C ASN A 89 -4.17 1.90 -8.10
N ASP A 90 -4.36 0.66 -7.64
CA ASP A 90 -4.86 -0.43 -8.47
C ASP A 90 -5.61 -1.49 -7.63
N PRO A 91 -6.85 -1.19 -7.18
CA PRO A 91 -7.61 -2.07 -6.30
C PRO A 91 -7.83 -3.50 -6.85
N PRO A 92 -8.04 -3.73 -8.17
CA PRO A 92 -8.14 -5.08 -8.73
C PRO A 92 -6.93 -5.97 -8.44
N SER A 93 -5.72 -5.40 -8.41
CA SER A 93 -4.51 -6.17 -8.09
C SER A 93 -4.44 -6.62 -6.63
N LEU A 94 -5.29 -6.08 -5.75
CA LEU A 94 -5.34 -6.53 -4.36
C LEU A 94 -5.79 -8.00 -4.24
N ARG A 95 -6.54 -8.54 -5.22
CA ARG A 95 -7.03 -9.92 -5.20
C ARG A 95 -5.94 -10.96 -5.04
N TYR A 96 -4.74 -10.73 -5.59
CA TYR A 96 -3.62 -11.67 -5.50
C TYR A 96 -3.12 -11.84 -4.06
N TYR A 97 -3.43 -10.86 -3.21
CA TYR A 97 -2.95 -10.75 -1.85
C TYR A 97 -3.99 -11.17 -0.81
N LEU A 98 -5.28 -11.21 -1.15
CA LEU A 98 -6.34 -11.58 -0.22
C LEU A 98 -6.21 -13.01 0.33
N PRO A 99 -5.84 -14.03 -0.46
CA PRO A 99 -5.67 -15.39 0.06
C PRO A 99 -4.54 -15.51 1.09
N LEU A 100 -3.59 -14.58 1.11
CA LEU A 100 -2.52 -14.54 2.11
C LEU A 100 -3.01 -14.01 3.46
N ILE A 101 -4.15 -13.32 3.49
CA ILE A 101 -4.64 -12.57 4.64
C ILE A 101 -5.96 -13.14 5.20
N PHE A 102 -6.82 -13.64 4.32
CA PHE A 102 -8.14 -14.16 4.65
C PHE A 102 -8.23 -15.65 4.32
N ASP A 103 -8.77 -16.41 5.26
CA ASP A 103 -9.17 -17.79 5.02
C ASP A 103 -10.59 -17.79 4.43
N GLY A 104 -10.78 -18.45 3.28
CA GLY A 104 -12.07 -18.53 2.58
C GLY A 104 -12.45 -17.32 1.71
N VAL A 105 -11.55 -16.35 1.50
CA VAL A 105 -11.75 -15.27 0.51
C VAL A 105 -10.68 -15.41 -0.58
N GLU A 106 -11.12 -15.72 -1.80
CA GLU A 106 -10.26 -15.85 -2.97
C GLU A 106 -10.26 -14.58 -3.84
N ASP A 107 -11.41 -13.92 -4.01
CA ASP A 107 -11.52 -12.70 -4.82
C ASP A 107 -12.51 -11.69 -4.24
N ILE A 108 -12.48 -10.46 -4.74
CA ILE A 108 -13.46 -9.40 -4.45
C ILE A 108 -14.15 -9.03 -5.75
N SER A 109 -15.48 -8.95 -5.72
CA SER A 109 -16.25 -8.41 -6.84
C SER A 109 -16.19 -6.88 -6.82
N TRP A 110 -15.78 -6.29 -7.92
CA TRP A 110 -15.69 -4.84 -8.07
C TRP A 110 -16.82 -4.35 -8.97
N LYS A 111 -17.46 -3.24 -8.59
CA LYS A 111 -18.42 -2.52 -9.43
C LYS A 111 -17.89 -1.13 -9.70
N GLU A 112 -17.83 -0.78 -10.98
CA GLU A 112 -17.51 0.57 -11.37
C GLU A 112 -18.70 1.48 -11.05
N VAL A 113 -18.50 2.41 -10.12
CA VAL A 113 -19.47 3.46 -9.88
C VAL A 113 -19.00 4.66 -10.68
N LYS A 114 -19.73 4.94 -11.77
CA LYS A 114 -19.64 6.26 -12.39
C LYS A 114 -20.07 7.26 -11.31
N PRO A 115 -19.34 8.36 -11.10
CA PRO A 115 -19.83 9.41 -10.23
C PRO A 115 -21.21 9.80 -10.75
N ALA A 116 -22.25 9.43 -10.00
CA ALA A 116 -23.58 9.90 -10.31
C ALA A 116 -23.50 11.42 -10.34
N GLN A 117 -24.04 12.02 -11.40
CA GLN A 117 -24.20 13.45 -11.51
C GLN A 117 -24.96 13.93 -10.26
N VAL A 118 -24.23 14.39 -9.26
CA VAL A 118 -24.82 15.13 -8.14
C VAL A 118 -25.06 16.51 -8.71
N GLY A 119 -26.30 16.74 -9.15
CA GLY A 119 -26.78 18.01 -9.66
C GLY A 119 -27.78 17.84 -10.79
N GLU A 120 -29.07 17.75 -10.46
CA GLU A 120 -30.04 18.58 -11.18
C GLU A 120 -29.59 20.03 -10.91
N ASP A 121 -28.70 20.55 -11.78
CA ASP A 121 -28.39 21.96 -12.05
C ASP A 121 -27.05 21.99 -12.80
N GLY A 122 -27.11 22.41 -14.06
CA GLY A 122 -26.06 22.22 -15.06
C GLY A 122 -24.77 23.02 -14.84
N GLU A 123 -23.81 22.44 -14.12
CA GLU A 123 -22.39 22.80 -14.23
C GLU A 123 -21.54 21.59 -14.64
N ALA A 124 -20.74 21.78 -15.68
CA ALA A 124 -19.89 20.77 -16.29
C ALA A 124 -18.95 20.14 -15.25
N SER A 125 -19.20 18.87 -14.91
CA SER A 125 -18.39 18.14 -13.95
C SER A 125 -17.00 17.85 -14.52
N ASP A 126 -15.99 18.18 -13.73
CA ASP A 126 -14.55 18.04 -14.00
C ASP A 126 -14.19 16.61 -14.47
N PRO A 127 -13.49 16.42 -15.62
CA PRO A 127 -13.07 15.11 -16.13
C PRO A 127 -12.07 14.36 -15.22
N ARG A 128 -11.72 14.92 -14.06
CA ARG A 128 -10.88 14.32 -13.02
C ARG A 128 -11.64 13.57 -11.93
N LEU A 129 -12.96 13.43 -12.03
CA LEU A 129 -13.72 12.51 -11.17
C LEU A 129 -13.34 11.07 -11.54
N GLN A 130 -12.21 10.63 -10.98
CA GLN A 130 -11.61 9.32 -11.13
C GLN A 130 -12.70 8.26 -10.93
N GLN A 131 -12.88 7.37 -11.90
CA GLN A 131 -13.77 6.22 -11.78
C GLN A 131 -13.47 5.48 -10.46
N VAL A 132 -14.47 5.38 -9.58
CA VAL A 132 -14.32 4.81 -8.25
C VAL A 132 -14.81 3.36 -8.31
N GLN A 133 -13.88 2.39 -8.24
CA GLN A 133 -14.22 0.97 -8.22
C GLN A 133 -14.59 0.55 -6.80
N VAL A 134 -15.87 0.27 -6.54
CA VAL A 134 -16.34 -0.13 -5.21
C VAL A 134 -16.39 -1.66 -5.08
N PRO A 135 -15.87 -2.23 -3.99
CA PRO A 135 -16.05 -3.64 -3.67
C PRO A 135 -17.52 -3.91 -3.34
N THR A 136 -18.10 -4.89 -4.03
CA THR A 136 -19.52 -5.25 -3.98
C THR A 136 -19.75 -6.57 -3.22
N GLY A 137 -18.72 -7.40 -3.08
CA GLY A 137 -18.78 -8.67 -2.37
C GLY A 137 -17.44 -9.38 -2.35
N VAL A 138 -17.38 -10.51 -1.65
CA VAL A 138 -16.24 -11.45 -1.65
C VAL A 138 -16.62 -12.76 -2.30
N GLN A 139 -15.66 -13.42 -2.94
CA GLN A 139 -15.83 -14.71 -3.56
C GLN A 139 -14.95 -15.74 -2.84
N ASP A 140 -15.53 -16.90 -2.51
CA ASP A 140 -14.81 -18.05 -1.96
C ASP A 140 -14.15 -18.87 -3.07
N ARG A 141 -13.23 -19.77 -2.70
CA ARG A 141 -12.47 -20.69 -3.56
C ARG A 141 -13.33 -21.60 -4.45
N LYS A 142 -14.60 -21.76 -4.08
CA LYS A 142 -15.60 -22.53 -4.85
C LYS A 142 -16.38 -21.66 -5.84
N GLY A 143 -15.99 -20.40 -6.00
CA GLY A 143 -16.66 -19.43 -6.86
C GLY A 143 -17.96 -18.87 -6.29
N LYS A 144 -18.32 -19.19 -5.03
CA LYS A 144 -19.53 -18.68 -4.38
C LYS A 144 -19.31 -17.23 -3.96
N THR A 145 -20.12 -16.33 -4.50
CA THR A 145 -20.08 -14.91 -4.16
C THR A 145 -20.98 -14.63 -2.95
N LEU A 146 -20.44 -13.92 -1.98
CA LEU A 146 -21.16 -13.29 -0.87
C LEU A 146 -21.22 -11.80 -1.15
N GLU A 147 -22.42 -11.29 -1.43
CA GLU A 147 -22.63 -9.87 -1.67
C GLU A 147 -22.63 -9.10 -0.34
N PHE A 148 -22.01 -7.91 -0.36
CA PHE A 148 -22.02 -7.01 0.79
C PHE A 148 -23.33 -6.22 0.83
N VAL A 149 -23.88 -6.04 2.04
CA VAL A 149 -24.98 -5.11 2.29
C VAL A 149 -24.54 -3.68 1.93
N GLU A 150 -25.36 -2.95 1.17
CA GLU A 150 -24.99 -1.65 0.56
C GLU A 150 -24.44 -0.63 1.57
N GLU A 151 -24.97 -0.62 2.80
CA GLU A 151 -24.57 0.27 3.91
C GLU A 151 -23.16 -0.01 4.46
N SER A 152 -22.56 -1.14 4.09
CA SER A 152 -21.27 -1.62 4.61
C SER A 152 -20.21 -1.83 3.52
N ARG A 153 -20.39 -1.24 2.33
CA ARG A 153 -19.39 -1.29 1.27
C ARG A 153 -18.13 -0.51 1.66
N PRO A 154 -16.94 -1.13 1.62
CA PRO A 154 -15.69 -0.39 1.75
C PRO A 154 -15.62 0.71 0.70
N HIS A 155 -15.39 1.95 1.12
CA HIS A 155 -15.28 3.07 0.19
C HIS A 155 -13.86 3.08 -0.40
N PRO A 156 -13.67 3.21 -1.72
CA PRO A 156 -12.34 3.20 -2.35
C PRO A 156 -11.49 4.45 -2.04
N GLY A 157 -11.97 5.31 -1.14
CA GLY A 157 -11.29 6.50 -0.63
C GLY A 157 -10.60 6.31 0.72
N ASP A 158 -10.73 5.14 1.37
CA ASP A 158 -9.96 4.89 2.59
C ASP A 158 -8.47 4.81 2.25
N SER A 159 -7.75 5.88 2.55
CA SER A 159 -6.33 6.05 2.20
C SER A 159 -5.40 5.05 2.91
N LYS A 160 -5.92 4.16 3.74
CA LYS A 160 -5.17 3.22 4.57
C LYS A 160 -5.76 1.82 4.43
N ILE A 161 -4.88 0.85 4.17
CA ILE A 161 -5.28 -0.54 3.88
C ILE A 161 -5.90 -1.25 5.08
N ASP A 162 -5.47 -0.89 6.30
CA ASP A 162 -5.98 -1.45 7.55
C ASP A 162 -7.50 -1.30 7.69
N LYS A 163 -8.03 -0.11 7.37
CA LYS A 163 -9.47 0.15 7.38
C LYS A 163 -10.21 -0.65 6.31
N PHE A 164 -9.63 -0.71 5.12
CA PHE A 164 -10.21 -1.43 4.00
C PHE A 164 -10.33 -2.94 4.30
N LEU A 165 -9.25 -3.56 4.80
CA LEU A 165 -9.24 -4.98 5.18
C LEU A 165 -10.19 -5.26 6.36
N SER A 166 -10.22 -4.38 7.37
CA SER A 166 -11.15 -4.50 8.50
C SER A 166 -12.62 -4.38 8.07
N SER A 167 -12.89 -3.52 7.08
CA SER A 167 -14.22 -3.38 6.48
C SER A 167 -14.63 -4.65 5.74
N ILE A 168 -13.73 -5.26 4.95
CA ILE A 168 -14.00 -6.53 4.29
C ILE A 168 -14.31 -7.62 5.30
N GLU A 169 -13.50 -7.74 6.36
CA GLU A 169 -13.72 -8.73 7.42
C GLU A 169 -15.09 -8.55 8.09
N SER A 170 -15.43 -7.32 8.46
CA SER A 170 -16.69 -7.00 9.12
C SER A 170 -17.89 -7.28 8.22
N SER A 171 -17.81 -6.91 6.94
CA SER A 171 -18.88 -7.10 5.97
C SER A 171 -19.04 -8.59 5.61
N ALA A 172 -17.94 -9.34 5.47
CA ALA A 172 -17.99 -10.79 5.25
C ALA A 172 -18.58 -11.52 6.47
N ALA A 173 -18.17 -11.16 7.69
CA ALA A 173 -18.70 -11.77 8.92
C ALA A 173 -20.21 -11.52 9.07
N ARG A 174 -20.69 -10.30 8.78
CA ARG A 174 -22.12 -9.98 8.79
C ARG A 174 -22.90 -10.77 7.73
N ALA A 175 -22.40 -10.82 6.49
CA ALA A 175 -23.06 -11.56 5.42
C ALA A 175 -23.20 -13.05 5.77
N VAL A 176 -22.20 -13.65 6.43
CA VAL A 176 -22.30 -15.03 6.92
C VAL A 176 -23.35 -15.15 8.03
N GLN A 177 -23.37 -14.24 9.01
CA GLN A 177 -24.35 -14.27 10.09
C GLN A 177 -25.79 -14.14 9.58
N ASP A 178 -26.05 -13.25 8.63
CA ASP A 178 -27.40 -13.06 8.11
C ASP A 178 -27.87 -14.25 7.27
N ASN A 179 -26.99 -14.82 6.42
CA ASN A 179 -27.26 -16.07 5.72
C ASN A 179 -27.55 -17.24 6.68
N THR A 180 -26.87 -17.29 7.84
CA THR A 180 -27.17 -18.34 8.85
C THR A 180 -28.50 -18.12 9.56
N LYS A 181 -28.95 -16.87 9.75
CA LYS A 181 -30.26 -16.58 10.34
C LYS A 181 -31.41 -16.91 9.38
N GLU A 182 -31.24 -16.65 8.08
CA GLU A 182 -32.25 -16.98 7.07
C GLU A 182 -32.39 -18.50 6.83
N ALA A 183 -31.36 -19.27 7.17
CA ALA A 183 -31.34 -20.72 6.99
C ALA A 183 -31.89 -21.53 8.20
N ILE A 184 -32.18 -20.86 9.33
CA ILE A 184 -32.78 -21.46 10.54
C ILE A 184 -34.27 -21.17 10.56
#